data_AF-A0A0R0I344-F1
#
_entry.id   AF-A0A0R0I344-F1
#
_cell.length_a   1.000
_cell.length_b   1.000
_cell.length_c   1.000
_cell.angle_alpha   90.00
_cell.angle_beta   90.00
_cell.angle_gamma   90.00
#
_symmetry.space_group_name_H-M   'P 1'
#
loop_
_entity.id
_entity.type
_entity.pdbx_description
1 polymer ?
#
loop_
_entity_poly.entity_id
_entity_poly.type
_entity_poly.pdbx_seq_one_letter_code
_entity_poly.pdbx_strand_id
1 'polypeptide(L)'
;MPSLQTALPPELANNATRLYRECLRRAKYIGHRKHNTELLVDLVRQQFKKNMHETDPEKIQKLKDDAARGLINHILYESEQMTEKEEILLQSNQAKDVGVEELVTDGQ
;
A
#
# COMPACT_ATOMS: atom_id res chain seq x y z
N MET A 1 5.00 16.86 14.80
CA MET A 1 4.32 15.67 14.24
C MET A 1 3.53 16.15 13.04
N PRO A 2 3.89 15.82 11.79
CA PRO A 2 3.06 16.18 10.65
C PRO A 2 1.76 15.38 10.77
N SER A 3 0.62 16.06 10.85
CA SER A 3 -0.68 15.41 10.90
C SER A 3 -0.89 14.63 9.59
N LEU A 4 -1.40 13.40 9.70
CA LEU A 4 -1.77 12.51 8.57
C LEU A 4 -2.87 13.07 7.65
N GLN A 5 -3.23 14.35 7.79
CA GLN A 5 -4.21 15.06 6.98
C GLN A 5 -3.76 15.30 5.53
N THR A 6 -2.51 14.98 5.18
CA THR A 6 -1.92 15.37 3.87
C THR A 6 -1.51 14.22 2.96
N ALA A 7 -1.89 12.97 3.25
CA ALA A 7 -1.49 11.84 2.40
C ALA A 7 -2.52 11.46 1.32
N LEU A 8 -3.76 11.93 1.44
CA LEU A 8 -4.80 11.72 0.43
C LEU A 8 -5.36 13.06 -0.01
N PRO A 9 -5.52 13.30 -1.33
CA PRO A 9 -6.17 14.52 -1.81
C PRO A 9 -7.55 14.62 -1.14
N PRO A 10 -7.94 15.78 -0.58
CA PRO A 10 -9.24 15.93 0.07
C PRO A 10 -10.39 15.56 -0.87
N GLU A 11 -10.22 15.75 -2.18
CA GLU A 11 -11.18 15.29 -3.20
C GLU A 11 -11.46 13.78 -3.21
N LEU A 12 -10.49 12.95 -2.81
CA LEU A 12 -10.61 11.50 -2.81
C LEU A 12 -11.38 11.01 -1.58
N ALA A 13 -11.12 11.60 -0.41
CA ALA A 13 -11.85 11.32 0.82
C ALA A 13 -13.29 11.84 0.77
N ASN A 14 -13.52 12.97 0.09
CA ASN A 14 -14.85 13.59 0.01
C ASN A 14 -15.84 12.77 -0.85
N ASN A 15 -15.33 11.99 -1.83
CA ASN A 15 -16.16 11.20 -2.74
C ASN A 15 -16.08 9.69 -2.45
N ALA A 16 -17.14 9.16 -1.82
CA ALA A 16 -17.23 7.75 -1.44
C ALA A 16 -17.07 6.78 -2.63
N THR A 17 -17.53 7.16 -3.83
CA THR A 17 -17.40 6.35 -5.05
C THR A 17 -15.95 6.28 -5.53
N ARG A 18 -15.20 7.38 -5.46
CA ARG A 18 -13.76 7.37 -5.78
C ARG A 18 -13.01 6.51 -4.78
N LEU A 19 -13.25 6.72 -3.49
CA LEU A 19 -12.64 5.95 -2.41
C LEU A 19 -12.88 4.43 -2.56
N TYR A 20 -14.11 4.03 -2.88
CA TYR A 20 -14.45 2.64 -3.16
C TYR A 20 -13.63 2.04 -4.31
N ARG A 21 -13.48 2.76 -5.43
CA ARG A 21 -12.69 2.29 -6.58
C ARG A 21 -11.21 2.13 -6.23
N GLU A 22 -10.66 3.03 -5.43
CA GLU A 22 -9.29 2.94 -4.95
C GLU A 22 -9.09 1.75 -4.02
N CYS A 23 -10.00 1.52 -3.06
CA CYS A 23 -10.00 0.32 -2.22
C CYS A 23 -10.04 -0.96 -3.06
N LEU A 24 -10.88 -1.00 -4.10
CA LEU A 24 -10.94 -2.15 -5.00
C LEU A 24 -9.66 -2.35 -5.81
N ARG A 25 -9.07 -1.27 -6.34
CA ARG A 25 -7.80 -1.36 -7.09
C ARG A 25 -6.70 -1.92 -6.19
N ARG A 26 -6.61 -1.42 -4.97
CA ARG A 26 -5.63 -1.89 -3.98
C ARG A 26 -5.88 -3.35 -3.59
N ALA A 27 -7.12 -3.72 -3.30
CA ALA A 27 -7.49 -5.11 -2.96
C ALA A 27 -7.13 -6.09 -4.07
N LYS A 28 -7.37 -5.74 -5.34
CA LYS A 28 -6.95 -6.56 -6.50
C LYS A 28 -5.44 -6.71 -6.58
N TYR A 29 -4.71 -5.62 -6.39
CA TYR A 29 -3.26 -5.62 -6.42
C TYR A 29 -2.67 -6.52 -5.31
N ILE A 30 -3.13 -6.37 -4.07
CA ILE A 30 -2.72 -7.21 -2.93
C ILE A 30 -3.08 -8.67 -3.20
N GLY A 31 -4.32 -8.89 -3.61
CA GLY A 31 -4.87 -10.20 -3.82
C GLY A 31 -4.20 -10.98 -4.95
N HIS A 32 -3.72 -10.29 -5.98
CA HIS A 32 -2.97 -10.92 -7.06
C HIS A 32 -1.62 -11.44 -6.55
N ARG A 33 -0.93 -10.67 -5.70
CA ARG A 33 0.35 -11.07 -5.09
C ARG A 33 0.23 -12.19 -4.05
N LYS A 34 -0.96 -12.35 -3.44
CA LYS A 34 -1.23 -13.29 -2.34
C LYS A 34 -2.21 -14.41 -2.71
N HIS A 35 -2.59 -14.51 -3.99
CA HIS A 35 -3.56 -15.49 -4.52
C HIS A 35 -4.92 -15.54 -3.80
N ASN A 36 -5.39 -14.40 -3.28
CA ASN A 36 -6.65 -14.28 -2.52
C ASN A 36 -7.51 -13.08 -2.96
N THR A 37 -7.45 -12.75 -4.26
CA THR A 37 -8.12 -11.57 -4.85
C THR A 37 -9.61 -11.50 -4.56
N GLU A 38 -10.35 -12.59 -4.76
CA GLU A 38 -11.81 -12.60 -4.57
C GLU A 38 -12.18 -12.26 -3.13
N LEU A 39 -11.51 -12.88 -2.16
CA LEU A 39 -11.76 -12.65 -0.74
C LEU A 39 -11.54 -11.18 -0.34
N LEU A 40 -10.45 -10.56 -0.79
CA LEU A 40 -10.16 -9.17 -0.45
C LEU A 40 -11.11 -8.19 -1.16
N VAL A 41 -11.45 -8.46 -2.41
CA VAL A 41 -12.42 -7.65 -3.18
C VAL A 41 -13.80 -7.72 -2.54
N ASP A 42 -14.23 -8.92 -2.14
CA ASP A 42 -15.54 -9.10 -1.52
C ASP A 42 -15.61 -8.51 -0.12
N LEU A 43 -14.52 -8.55 0.66
CA LEU A 43 -14.44 -7.84 1.93
C LEU A 43 -14.67 -6.33 1.76
N VAL A 44 -14.00 -5.70 0.79
CA VAL A 44 -14.20 -4.27 0.48
C VAL A 44 -15.65 -4.00 0.05
N ARG A 45 -16.21 -4.83 -0.83
CA ARG A 45 -17.61 -4.70 -1.27
C ARG A 45 -18.59 -4.78 -0.11
N GLN A 46 -18.44 -5.78 0.76
CA GLN A 46 -19.30 -5.99 1.91
C GLN A 46 -19.24 -4.80 2.87
N GLN A 47 -18.05 -4.26 3.13
CA GLN A 47 -17.89 -3.12 4.04
C GLN A 47 -18.59 -1.86 3.52
N PHE A 48 -18.49 -1.56 2.21
CA PHE A 48 -19.20 -0.44 1.61
C PHE A 48 -20.71 -0.68 1.54
N LYS A 49 -21.15 -1.89 1.19
CA LYS A 49 -22.57 -2.26 1.14
C LYS A 49 -23.23 -2.17 2.51
N LYS A 50 -22.54 -2.58 3.57
CA LYS A 50 -23.03 -2.52 4.97
C LYS A 50 -23.42 -1.12 5.41
N ASN A 51 -22.68 -0.11 4.95
CA ASN A 51 -22.89 1.30 5.33
C ASN A 51 -23.57 2.13 4.22
N MET A 52 -24.14 1.48 3.19
CA MET A 52 -24.69 2.15 2.00
C MET A 52 -25.90 3.06 2.32
N HIS A 53 -26.63 2.76 3.39
CA HIS A 53 -27.80 3.52 3.83
C HIS A 53 -27.52 4.40 5.04
N GLU A 54 -26.25 4.63 5.36
CA GLU A 54 -25.90 5.55 6.44
C GLU A 54 -26.31 6.97 6.06
N THR A 55 -26.96 7.67 7.00
CA THR A 55 -27.44 9.04 6.79
C THR A 55 -26.78 10.04 7.73
N ASP A 56 -26.12 9.56 8.78
CA ASP A 56 -25.40 10.42 9.72
C ASP A 56 -24.12 10.99 9.06
N PRO A 57 -24.02 12.32 8.88
CA PRO A 57 -22.89 12.95 8.21
C PRO A 57 -21.55 12.72 8.94
N GLU A 58 -21.55 12.70 10.28
CA GLU A 58 -20.32 12.49 11.05
C GLU A 58 -19.82 11.06 10.89
N LYS A 59 -20.74 10.09 10.95
CA LYS A 59 -20.42 8.68 10.74
C LYS A 59 -19.96 8.40 9.32
N ILE A 60 -20.59 8.99 8.31
CA ILE A 60 -20.15 8.89 6.90
C ILE A 60 -18.72 9.42 6.76
N GLN A 61 -18.42 10.59 7.34
CA GLN A 61 -17.08 11.16 7.27
C GLN A 61 -16.06 10.27 7.97
N LYS A 62 -16.37 9.77 9.16
CA LYS A 62 -15.50 8.84 9.88
C LYS A 62 -15.21 7.57 9.06
N LEU A 63 -16.23 6.98 8.44
CA LEU A 63 -16.06 5.79 7.59
C LEU A 63 -15.17 6.06 6.38
N LYS A 64 -15.30 7.25 5.77
CA LYS A 64 -14.41 7.69 4.69
C LYS A 64 -12.97 7.85 5.19
N ASP A 65 -12.77 8.50 6.32
CA ASP A 65 -11.44 8.72 6.91
C ASP A 65 -10.77 7.39 7.28
N ASP A 66 -11.53 6.43 7.85
CA ASP A 66 -11.00 5.12 8.20
C ASP A 66 -10.60 4.30 6.97
N ALA A 67 -11.41 4.31 5.90
CA ALA A 67 -11.07 3.66 4.63
C ALA A 67 -9.86 4.33 3.95
N ALA A 68 -9.80 5.67 3.98
CA ALA A 68 -8.69 6.47 3.48
C ALA A 68 -7.38 6.14 4.22
N ARG A 69 -7.42 6.06 5.55
CA ARG A 69 -6.28 5.61 6.37
C ARG A 69 -5.87 4.18 6.05
N GLY A 70 -6.83 3.27 5.89
CA GLY A 70 -6.53 1.88 5.52
C GLY A 70 -5.77 1.77 4.20
N LEU A 71 -6.15 2.57 3.20
CA LEU A 71 -5.43 2.68 1.93
C LEU A 71 -4.01 3.21 2.10
N ILE A 72 -3.85 4.35 2.78
CA ILE A 72 -2.55 5.00 3.00
C ILE A 72 -1.61 4.05 3.75
N ASN A 73 -2.09 3.44 4.84
CA ASN A 73 -1.29 2.55 5.67
C ASN A 73 -0.74 1.39 4.85
N HIS A 74 -1.55 0.81 3.96
CA HIS A 74 -1.06 -0.25 3.07
C HIS A 74 -0.10 0.29 2.01
N ILE A 75 -0.29 1.51 1.49
CA ILE A 75 0.66 2.13 0.55
C ILE A 75 2.02 2.34 1.21
N LEU A 76 2.05 2.96 2.39
CA LEU A 76 3.28 3.21 3.14
C LEU A 76 3.99 1.91 3.51
N TYR A 77 3.27 0.93 4.06
CA TYR A 77 3.84 -0.38 4.38
C TYR A 77 4.50 -1.03 3.16
N GLU A 78 3.85 -0.95 1.99
CA GLU A 78 4.46 -1.50 0.78
C GLU A 78 5.68 -0.73 0.32
N SER A 79 5.66 0.61 0.36
CA SER A 79 6.79 1.44 0.01
C SER A 79 8.01 1.12 0.86
N GLU A 80 7.83 0.97 2.18
CA GLU A 80 8.89 0.57 3.11
C GLU A 80 9.48 -0.80 2.74
N GLN A 81 8.63 -1.78 2.43
CA GLN A 81 9.10 -3.11 2.01
C GLN A 81 9.80 -3.13 0.64
N MET A 82 9.55 -2.16 -0.23
CA MET A 82 10.25 -2.03 -1.51
C MET A 82 11.63 -1.40 -1.32
N THR A 83 11.71 -0.31 -0.54
CA THR A 83 12.99 0.33 -0.19
C THR A 83 13.95 -0.65 0.48
N GLU A 84 13.47 -1.42 1.46
CA GLU A 84 14.28 -2.43 2.15
C GLU A 84 14.86 -3.47 1.17
N LYS A 85 14.08 -3.90 0.18
CA LYS A 85 14.54 -4.84 -0.85
C LYS A 85 15.56 -4.24 -1.79
N GLU A 86 15.38 -2.97 -2.17
CA GLU A 86 16.33 -2.25 -3.02
C GLU A 86 17.67 -2.07 -2.30
N GLU A 87 17.67 -1.73 -1.01
CA GLU A 87 18.87 -1.62 -0.18
C GLU A 87 19.62 -2.96 -0.07
N ILE A 88 18.92 -4.06 0.20
CA ILE A 88 19.52 -5.41 0.26
C ILE A 88 20.14 -5.79 -1.09
N LEU A 89 19.46 -5.49 -2.20
CA LEU A 89 19.95 -5.80 -3.54
C LEU A 89 21.25 -5.04 -3.85
N LEU A 90 21.30 -3.76 -3.50
CA LEU A 90 22.50 -2.92 -3.63
C LEU A 90 23.68 -3.49 -2.83
N GLN A 91 23.46 -3.88 -1.57
CA GLN A 91 24.49 -4.52 -0.73
C GLN A 91 24.97 -5.85 -1.32
N SER A 92 24.05 -6.66 -1.86
CA SER A 92 24.40 -7.94 -2.48
C SER A 92 25.23 -7.78 -3.76
N ASN A 93 24.99 -6.71 -4.53
CA ASN A 93 25.75 -6.42 -5.75
C ASN A 93 27.13 -5.84 -5.40
N GLN A 94 27.24 -4.98 -4.40
CA GLN A 94 28.53 -4.49 -3.90
C GLN A 94 29.40 -5.63 -3.33
N ALA A 95 28.81 -6.57 -2.58
CA ALA A 95 29.54 -7.74 -2.08
C ALA A 95 30.04 -8.67 -3.20
N LYS A 96 29.35 -8.70 -4.35
CA LYS A 96 29.80 -9.47 -5.53
C LYS A 96 30.94 -8.78 -6.28
N ASP A 97 30.93 -7.45 -6.40
CA ASP A 97 32.04 -6.72 -7.03
C ASP A 97 33.34 -6.86 -6.23
N VAL A 98 33.27 -6.82 -4.89
CA VAL A 98 34.46 -7.01 -4.03
C VAL A 98 35.03 -8.43 -4.15
N GLY A 99 34.18 -9.46 -4.31
CA GLY A 99 34.63 -10.85 -4.50
C GLY A 99 35.25 -11.13 -5.87
N VAL A 100 35.09 -10.24 -6.85
CA VAL A 100 35.76 -10.36 -8.17
C VAL A 100 37.14 -9.72 -8.16
N GLU A 101 37.35 -8.64 -7.39
CA GLU A 101 38.67 -8.00 -7.29
C GLU A 101 39.70 -8.85 -6.52
N GLU A 102 39.27 -9.65 -5.53
CA GLU A 102 40.18 -10.50 -4.73
C GLU A 102 40.76 -11.72 -5.50
N LEU A 103 40.18 -12.08 -6.66
CA LEU A 103 40.65 -13.19 -7.51
C LEU A 103 41.65 -12.76 -8.60
N VAL A 104 41.99 -11.47 -8.71
CA VAL A 104 42.85 -10.94 -9.78
C VAL A 104 44.27 -10.58 -9.30
N THR A 105 44.58 -10.66 -8.00
CA THR A 105 45.88 -10.22 -7.46
C THR A 105 46.89 -11.31 -7.11
N ASP A 106 46.56 -12.61 -7.23
CA ASP A 106 47.47 -13.71 -6.85
C ASP A 106 48.08 -14.42 -8.08
N GLY A 107 48.62 -13.65 -9.02
CA GLY A 107 49.12 -14.19 -10.28
C GLY A 107 50.25 -13.41 -10.93
N GLN A 108 51.27 -12.99 -10.17
CA GLN A 108 52.62 -12.69 -10.69
C GLN A 108 53.71 -13.04 -9.67
#